data_AF-A0A381NPZ1-F1
#
_entry.id   AF-A0A381NPZ1-F1
#
_cell.length_a   1.000
_cell.length_b   1.000
_cell.length_c   1.000
_cell.angle_alpha   90.00
_cell.angle_beta   90.00
_cell.angle_gamma   90.00
#
_symmetry.space_group_name_H-M   'P 1'
#
loop_
_entity.id
_entity.type
_entity.pdbx_description
1 polymer ?
#
loop_
_entity_poly.entity_id
_entity_poly.type
_entity_poly.pdbx_seq_one_letter_code
_entity_poly.pdbx_strand_id
1 'polypeptide(L)'
;MKFFKYYLTIFVVILSFANMSFAQGNPIKGEKIFNKCKACHSAVDTKNKIGPSLLGVVGRPAGEVTGYKYSKALLSSGIIWNEESLDAYLEKPKKFLPGGKMAFVGLRKEEDRKDVIAYLKKD
;
A
#
# COMPACT_ATOMS: atom_id res chain seq x y z
N MET A 1 -35.83 31.95 -48.62
CA MET A 1 -34.99 30.74 -48.51
C MET A 1 -33.59 31.16 -48.04
N LYS A 2 -32.97 30.41 -47.10
CA LYS A 2 -31.61 30.56 -46.52
C LYS A 2 -31.52 30.89 -45.02
N PHE A 3 -32.45 30.42 -44.19
CA PHE A 3 -32.34 30.45 -42.71
C PHE A 3 -31.92 29.10 -42.09
N PHE A 4 -31.25 28.21 -42.83
CA PHE A 4 -30.99 26.83 -42.40
C PHE A 4 -29.52 26.40 -42.57
N LYS A 5 -28.56 27.15 -42.02
CA LYS A 5 -27.13 26.80 -42.09
C LYS A 5 -26.31 27.07 -40.81
N TYR A 6 -26.95 27.25 -39.65
CA TYR A 6 -26.26 27.57 -38.38
C TYR A 6 -26.33 26.45 -37.32
N TYR A 7 -26.55 25.19 -37.70
CA TYR A 7 -26.67 24.07 -36.75
C TYR A 7 -25.91 22.81 -37.15
N LEU A 8 -24.71 22.93 -37.73
CA LEU A 8 -23.90 21.74 -38.01
C LEU A 8 -22.40 21.98 -37.84
N THR A 9 -21.97 22.39 -36.65
CA THR A 9 -20.59 22.16 -36.19
C THR A 9 -20.56 22.28 -34.66
N ILE A 10 -21.24 21.36 -33.98
CA ILE A 10 -20.87 21.02 -32.60
C ILE A 10 -19.69 20.07 -32.73
N PHE A 11 -18.48 20.61 -32.71
CA PHE A 11 -17.26 19.81 -32.54
C PHE A 11 -17.27 19.34 -31.08
N VAL A 12 -17.89 18.19 -30.83
CA VAL A 12 -17.82 17.52 -29.53
C VAL A 12 -16.37 17.08 -29.35
N VAL A 13 -15.58 17.90 -28.66
CA VAL A 13 -14.27 17.50 -28.13
C VAL A 13 -14.55 16.51 -27.01
N ILE A 14 -14.70 15.24 -27.36
CA ILE A 14 -14.69 14.14 -26.39
C ILE A 14 -13.25 14.02 -25.90
N LEU A 15 -12.93 14.71 -24.80
CA LEU A 15 -11.75 14.43 -24.01
C LEU A 15 -11.92 13.02 -23.43
N SER A 16 -11.40 12.02 -24.16
CA SER A 16 -11.13 10.70 -23.62
C SER A 16 -10.11 10.86 -22.50
N PHE A 17 -10.57 11.00 -21.25
CA PHE A 17 -9.74 10.69 -20.10
C PHE A 17 -9.39 9.20 -20.24
N ALA A 18 -8.18 8.94 -20.73
CA ALA A 18 -7.58 7.62 -20.64
C ALA A 18 -7.59 7.26 -19.16
N ASN A 19 -8.45 6.30 -18.79
CA ASN A 19 -8.41 5.67 -17.49
C ASN A 19 -7.03 5.03 -17.37
N MET A 20 -6.09 5.74 -16.76
CA MET A 20 -4.81 5.19 -16.34
C MET A 20 -5.14 4.16 -15.25
N SER A 21 -5.49 2.95 -15.69
CA SER A 21 -5.73 1.83 -14.81
C SER A 21 -4.35 1.40 -14.30
N PHE A 22 -3.93 1.97 -13.18
CA PHE A 22 -2.87 1.37 -12.39
C PHE A 22 -3.37 -0.03 -12.05
N ALA A 23 -2.71 -1.08 -12.55
CA ALA A 23 -3.09 -2.44 -12.20
C ALA A 23 -3.03 -2.58 -10.66
N GLN A 24 -4.20 -2.63 -10.02
CA GLN A 24 -4.31 -2.89 -8.60
C GLN A 24 -3.76 -4.29 -8.32
N GLY A 25 -2.97 -4.45 -7.25
CA GLY A 25 -2.42 -5.74 -6.85
C GLY A 25 -3.52 -6.79 -6.59
N ASN A 26 -3.16 -8.07 -6.71
CA ASN A 26 -4.04 -9.20 -6.48
C ASN A 26 -4.00 -9.63 -5.00
N PRO A 27 -5.06 -9.41 -4.21
CA PRO A 27 -5.03 -9.72 -2.78
C PRO A 27 -5.04 -11.22 -2.48
N ILE A 28 -5.46 -12.09 -3.40
CA ILE A 28 -5.41 -13.55 -3.23
C ILE A 28 -3.95 -14.03 -3.33
N LYS A 29 -3.19 -13.48 -4.29
CA LYS A 29 -1.73 -13.70 -4.34
C LYS A 29 -1.03 -13.05 -3.14
N GLY A 30 -1.49 -11.86 -2.76
CA GLY A 30 -1.00 -11.11 -1.60
C GLY A 30 -1.07 -11.91 -0.31
N GLU A 31 -2.19 -12.57 -0.05
CA GLU A 31 -2.34 -13.44 1.11
C GLU A 31 -1.32 -14.58 1.14
N LYS A 32 -1.04 -15.19 -0.03
CA LYS A 32 -0.02 -16.24 -0.16
C LYS A 32 1.37 -15.69 0.11
N ILE A 33 1.69 -14.49 -0.36
CA ILE A 33 2.98 -13.84 -0.09
C ILE A 33 3.08 -13.44 1.38
N PHE A 34 1.96 -13.02 1.99
CA PHE A 34 1.88 -12.66 3.41
C PHE A 34 2.26 -13.82 4.34
N ASN A 35 2.27 -15.09 3.86
CA ASN A 35 2.86 -16.20 4.61
C ASN A 35 4.31 -15.93 5.09
N LYS A 36 5.08 -15.10 4.36
CA LYS A 36 6.42 -14.63 4.76
C LYS A 36 6.39 -13.71 5.99
N CYS A 37 5.22 -13.15 6.32
CA CYS A 37 4.99 -12.18 7.40
C CYS A 37 4.24 -12.80 8.60
N LYS A 38 3.46 -13.88 8.38
CA LYS A 38 2.52 -14.46 9.37
C LYS A 38 3.15 -14.95 10.67
N ALA A 39 4.44 -15.29 10.66
CA ALA A 39 5.17 -15.64 11.87
C ALA A 39 5.30 -14.44 12.84
N CYS A 40 5.47 -13.24 12.27
CA CYS A 40 5.71 -12.02 13.04
C CYS A 40 4.49 -11.12 13.16
N HIS A 41 3.51 -11.24 12.27
CA HIS A 41 2.38 -10.31 12.19
C HIS A 41 1.05 -11.05 12.04
N SER A 42 -0.02 -10.39 12.45
CA SER A 42 -1.38 -10.71 12.03
C SER A 42 -1.89 -9.61 11.10
N ALA A 43 -2.60 -9.98 10.04
CA ALA A 43 -3.33 -9.04 9.19
C ALA A 43 -4.82 -8.96 9.56
N VAL A 44 -5.32 -9.87 10.43
CA VAL A 44 -6.76 -10.07 10.68
C VAL A 44 -7.12 -10.01 12.17
N ASP A 45 -6.13 -9.84 13.05
CA ASP A 45 -6.31 -9.83 14.50
C ASP A 45 -5.51 -8.64 15.07
N THR A 46 -6.06 -7.97 16.08
CA THR A 46 -5.41 -6.87 16.81
C THR A 46 -4.26 -7.35 17.69
N LYS A 47 -4.15 -8.65 17.94
CA LYS A 47 -3.07 -9.25 18.75
C LYS A 47 -1.68 -9.04 18.13
N ASN A 48 -0.79 -8.42 18.90
CA ASN A 48 0.63 -8.33 18.59
C ASN A 48 1.32 -9.71 18.69
N LYS A 49 2.29 -9.97 17.81
CA LYS A 49 3.19 -11.14 17.86
C LYS A 49 4.63 -10.63 18.05
N ILE A 50 5.60 -11.18 17.32
CA ILE A 50 6.98 -10.64 17.27
C ILE A 50 6.97 -9.20 16.75
N GLY A 51 6.08 -8.89 15.81
CA GLY A 51 5.74 -7.57 15.31
C GLY A 51 4.32 -7.13 15.72
N PRO A 52 3.98 -5.83 15.53
CA PRO A 52 2.65 -5.32 15.80
C PRO A 52 1.60 -5.92 14.87
N SER A 53 0.32 -5.83 15.24
CA SER A 53 -0.77 -6.10 14.30
C SER A 53 -0.70 -5.19 13.06
N LEU A 54 -0.99 -5.78 11.90
CA LEU A 54 -1.09 -5.10 10.61
C LEU A 54 -2.55 -4.93 10.14
N LEU A 55 -3.53 -5.33 10.94
CA LEU A 55 -4.94 -5.05 10.67
C LEU A 55 -5.12 -3.52 10.56
N GLY A 56 -5.70 -3.05 9.46
CA GLY A 56 -5.86 -1.62 9.19
C GLY A 56 -4.55 -0.84 9.15
N VAL A 57 -3.44 -1.44 8.68
CA VAL A 57 -2.15 -0.73 8.60
C VAL A 57 -2.11 0.31 7.49
N VAL A 58 -2.85 0.11 6.39
CA VAL A 58 -2.80 1.02 5.24
C VAL A 58 -3.46 2.35 5.60
N GLY A 59 -2.70 3.45 5.49
CA GLY A 59 -3.09 4.80 5.90
C GLY A 59 -2.78 5.13 7.37
N ARG A 60 -2.37 4.14 8.19
CA ARG A 60 -2.08 4.36 9.61
C ARG A 60 -0.71 5.00 9.83
N PRO A 61 -0.57 5.99 10.72
CA PRO A 61 0.74 6.45 11.16
C PRO A 61 1.58 5.33 11.78
N ALA A 62 2.88 5.39 11.57
CA ALA A 62 3.80 4.38 12.09
C ALA A 62 3.94 4.48 13.62
N GLY A 63 3.97 3.33 14.30
CA GLY A 63 4.21 3.29 15.74
C GLY A 63 2.98 3.39 16.64
N GLU A 64 1.76 3.26 16.08
CA GLU A 64 0.53 3.53 16.84
C GLU A 64 -0.14 2.31 17.49
N VAL A 65 0.18 1.07 17.08
CA VAL A 65 -0.46 -0.11 17.70
C VAL A 65 -0.06 -0.19 19.18
N THR A 66 -1.05 -0.13 20.05
CA THR A 66 -0.88 -0.15 21.50
C THR A 66 -0.28 -1.48 21.97
N GLY A 67 0.47 -1.44 23.07
CA GLY A 67 1.10 -2.63 23.65
C GLY A 67 2.28 -3.21 22.86
N TYR A 68 2.70 -2.60 21.74
CA TYR A 68 3.92 -3.00 21.03
C TYR A 68 5.09 -2.05 21.29
N LYS A 69 6.29 -2.59 21.54
CA LYS A 69 7.50 -1.81 21.82
C LYS A 69 8.32 -1.53 20.55
N TYR A 70 8.01 -0.41 19.91
CA TYR A 70 8.68 0.03 18.68
C TYR A 70 10.18 0.36 18.84
N SER A 71 10.88 0.48 17.72
CA SER A 71 12.22 1.06 17.66
C SER A 71 12.13 2.59 17.76
N LYS A 72 13.15 3.25 18.34
CA LYS A 72 13.25 4.71 18.34
C LYS A 72 13.18 5.28 16.92
N ALA A 73 13.87 4.64 15.96
CA ALA A 73 13.86 5.04 14.55
C ALA A 73 12.43 5.13 13.98
N LEU A 74 11.62 4.08 14.17
CA LEU A 74 10.23 4.10 13.68
C LEU A 74 9.39 5.18 14.36
N LEU A 75 9.50 5.35 15.69
CA LEU A 75 8.73 6.36 16.42
C LEU A 75 9.08 7.79 15.99
N SER A 76 10.33 8.05 15.61
CA SER A 76 10.78 9.37 15.15
C SER A 76 10.64 9.58 13.63
N SER A 77 10.11 8.60 12.89
CA SER A 77 10.15 8.62 11.43
C SER A 77 9.11 9.54 10.77
N GLY A 78 7.98 9.80 11.45
CA GLY A 78 6.83 10.50 10.86
C GLY A 78 6.16 9.74 9.69
N ILE A 79 6.47 8.47 9.48
CA ILE A 79 5.92 7.67 8.39
C ILE A 79 4.41 7.51 8.55
N ILE A 80 3.67 7.70 7.45
CA ILE A 80 2.29 7.24 7.28
C ILE A 80 2.33 6.06 6.32
N TRP A 81 1.77 4.90 6.70
CA TRP A 81 1.81 3.67 5.91
C TRP A 81 0.83 3.69 4.72
N ASN A 82 1.04 4.59 3.77
CA ASN A 82 0.37 4.57 2.47
C ASN A 82 1.00 3.52 1.52
N GLU A 83 0.48 3.39 0.30
CA GLU A 83 0.98 2.42 -0.68
C GLU A 83 2.44 2.65 -1.06
N GLU A 84 2.85 3.90 -1.24
CA GLU A 84 4.21 4.27 -1.65
C GLU A 84 5.25 3.94 -0.57
N SER A 85 4.97 4.32 0.68
CA SER A 85 5.84 4.03 1.82
C SER A 85 5.88 2.54 2.14
N LEU A 86 4.77 1.82 2.00
CA LEU A 86 4.75 0.37 2.14
C LEU A 86 5.53 -0.31 1.02
N ASP A 87 5.41 0.15 -0.23
CA ASP A 87 6.16 -0.39 -1.36
C ASP A 87 7.67 -0.24 -1.13
N ALA A 88 8.12 0.98 -0.82
CA ALA A 88 9.52 1.27 -0.56
C ALA A 88 10.06 0.53 0.68
N TYR A 89 9.28 0.48 1.77
CA TYR A 89 9.66 -0.24 2.99
C TYR A 89 9.75 -1.75 2.75
N LEU A 90 8.76 -2.34 2.06
CA LEU A 90 8.74 -3.77 1.76
C LEU A 90 9.87 -4.16 0.80
N GLU A 91 10.35 -3.28 -0.08
CA GLU A 91 11.48 -3.60 -0.95
C GLU A 91 12.79 -3.82 -0.17
N LYS A 92 13.12 -2.89 0.73
CA LYS A 92 14.38 -2.89 1.51
C LYS A 92 14.15 -2.27 2.91
N PRO A 93 13.61 -3.02 3.89
CA PRO A 93 13.25 -2.43 5.18
C PRO A 93 14.40 -1.73 5.91
N LYS A 94 15.58 -2.37 5.97
CA LYS A 94 16.77 -1.79 6.63
C LYS A 94 17.33 -0.56 5.93
N LYS A 95 17.12 -0.43 4.61
CA LYS A 95 17.57 0.75 3.84
C LYS A 95 16.57 1.89 4.02
N PHE A 96 15.28 1.59 3.95
CA PHE A 96 14.21 2.56 4.10
C PHE A 96 14.14 3.14 5.52
N LEU A 97 14.29 2.28 6.55
CA LEU A 97 14.30 2.69 7.94
C LEU A 97 15.53 2.13 8.68
N PRO A 98 16.68 2.83 8.58
CA PRO A 98 17.85 2.50 9.39
C PRO A 98 17.51 2.54 10.88
N GLY A 99 17.97 1.53 11.63
CA GLY A 99 17.65 1.39 13.07
C GLY A 99 16.27 0.80 13.38
N GLY A 100 15.51 0.41 12.36
CA GLY A 100 14.31 -0.41 12.51
C GLY A 100 14.62 -1.82 13.06
N LYS A 101 13.69 -2.38 13.83
CA LYS A 101 13.83 -3.72 14.45
C LYS A 101 13.40 -4.88 13.54
N MET A 102 12.74 -4.61 12.41
CA MET A 102 12.20 -5.66 11.55
C MET A 102 13.31 -6.41 10.82
N ALA A 103 13.52 -7.67 11.16
CA ALA A 103 14.52 -8.55 10.55
C ALA A 103 14.01 -9.19 9.25
N PHE A 104 13.51 -8.38 8.31
CA PHE A 104 13.02 -8.85 7.03
C PHE A 104 13.91 -8.36 5.88
N VAL A 105 14.23 -9.25 4.94
CA VAL A 105 15.14 -8.96 3.80
C VAL A 105 14.47 -8.15 2.69
N GLY A 106 13.15 -8.11 2.67
CA GLY A 106 12.33 -7.40 1.68
C GLY A 106 11.81 -8.28 0.54
N LEU A 107 10.84 -7.74 -0.20
CA LEU A 107 10.21 -8.28 -1.41
C LEU A 107 10.74 -7.52 -2.63
N ARG A 108 11.64 -8.16 -3.39
CA ARG A 108 12.31 -7.51 -4.56
C ARG A 108 11.37 -7.20 -5.70
N LYS A 109 10.42 -8.11 -5.96
CA LYS A 109 9.49 -8.00 -7.07
C LYS A 109 8.41 -6.98 -6.70
N GLU A 110 8.23 -5.97 -7.55
CA GLU A 110 7.21 -4.95 -7.36
C GLU A 110 5.81 -5.55 -7.32
N GLU A 111 5.51 -6.52 -8.19
CA GLU A 111 4.23 -7.25 -8.18
C GLU A 111 3.95 -7.90 -6.83
N ASP A 112 4.95 -8.55 -6.22
CA ASP A 112 4.77 -9.17 -4.89
C ASP A 112 4.41 -8.13 -3.82
N ARG A 113 4.95 -6.91 -3.92
CA ARG A 113 4.66 -5.82 -2.98
C ARG A 113 3.26 -5.28 -3.19
N LYS A 114 2.88 -5.00 -4.44
CA LYS A 114 1.52 -4.58 -4.80
C LYS A 114 0.48 -5.58 -4.33
N ASP A 115 0.73 -6.87 -4.55
CA ASP A 115 -0.16 -7.95 -4.13
C ASP A 115 -0.33 -7.98 -2.60
N VAL A 116 0.77 -7.91 -1.82
CA VAL A 116 0.69 -7.87 -0.35
C VAL A 116 0.00 -6.61 0.17
N ILE A 117 0.28 -5.46 -0.43
CA ILE A 117 -0.39 -4.20 -0.06
C ILE A 117 -1.88 -4.30 -0.35
N ALA A 118 -2.28 -4.86 -1.49
CA ALA A 118 -3.68 -5.13 -1.81
C ALA A 118 -4.35 -6.08 -0.80
N TYR A 119 -3.62 -7.08 -0.29
CA TYR A 119 -4.12 -7.94 0.79
C TYR A 119 -4.30 -7.18 2.11
N LEU A 120 -3.34 -6.32 2.48
CA LEU A 120 -3.38 -5.53 3.73
C LEU A 120 -4.42 -4.41 3.72
N LYS A 121 -4.95 -4.05 2.56
CA LYS A 121 -6.07 -3.12 2.40
C LYS A 121 -7.42 -3.73 2.74
N LYS A 122 -7.52 -5.05 2.87
CA LYS A 122 -8.79 -5.71 3.19
C LYS A 122 -9.14 -5.47 4.67
N ASP A 123 -10.36 -5.01 4.89
CA ASP A 123 -10.95 -4.71 6.20
C ASP A 123 -11.18 -5.97 7.05
#